data_AF-A0A524CLT5-F1
#
_entry.id   AF-A0A524CLT5-F1
#
_cell.length_a   1.000
_cell.length_b   1.000
_cell.length_c   1.000
_cell.angle_alpha   90.00
_cell.angle_beta   90.00
_cell.angle_gamma   90.00
#
_symmetry.space_group_name_H-M   'P 1'
#
loop_
_entity.id
_entity.type
_entity.pdbx_description
1 polymer ?
#
loop_
_entity_poly.entity_id
_entity_poly.type
_entity_poly.pdbx_seq_one_letter_code
_entity_poly.pdbx_strand_id
1 'polypeptide(L)'
;MLGSFGNEQITGKPTDGDIREGKKTCLLIDALSKLDPNDAQRVKNLIGNPYITKEAVKEVKGLFLKSKSVQSCKKLANKYYEMAETNLNNLKPHVNQSEFEFFKSLLNFVLKREY
;
A
#
# COMPACT_ATOMS: atom_id res chain seq x y z
N MET A 1 1.25 -1.28 1.44
CA MET A 1 2.53 -0.77 0.91
C MET A 1 3.61 -0.81 1.97
N LEU A 2 3.41 -0.22 3.15
CA LEU A 2 4.32 -0.27 4.30
C LEU A 2 4.99 -1.65 4.55
N GLY A 3 4.21 -2.73 4.66
CA GLY A 3 4.77 -4.06 4.97
C GLY A 3 5.51 -4.76 3.82
N SER A 4 5.65 -4.12 2.64
CA SER A 4 6.45 -4.63 1.51
C SER A 4 7.41 -3.59 0.91
N PHE A 5 7.15 -2.30 1.11
CA PHE A 5 7.84 -1.17 0.46
C PHE A 5 8.00 0.04 1.38
N GLY A 6 7.77 -0.10 2.69
CA GLY A 6 8.19 0.93 3.64
C GLY A 6 9.72 1.09 3.65
N ASN A 7 10.19 2.19 4.19
CA ASN A 7 11.54 2.44 4.61
C ASN A 7 11.74 1.88 6.02
N GLU A 8 12.61 0.89 6.14
CA GLU A 8 12.95 0.24 7.42
C GLU A 8 13.56 1.23 8.42
N GLN A 9 14.27 2.27 7.94
CA GLN A 9 14.86 3.30 8.80
C GLN A 9 13.80 4.20 9.45
N ILE A 10 12.65 4.37 8.80
CA ILE A 10 11.54 5.20 9.30
C ILE A 10 10.56 4.35 10.12
N THR A 11 10.28 3.13 9.66
CA THR A 11 9.27 2.26 10.26
C THR A 11 9.79 1.39 11.41
N GLY A 12 11.12 1.21 11.50
CA GLY A 12 11.77 0.36 12.49
C GLY A 12 11.43 -1.12 12.36
N LYS A 13 10.81 -1.55 11.25
CA LYS A 13 10.36 -2.92 11.01
C LYS A 13 10.84 -3.44 9.65
N PRO A 14 11.13 -4.74 9.54
CA PRO A 14 11.39 -5.38 8.25
C PRO A 14 10.23 -5.18 7.27
N THR A 15 10.56 -4.91 6.01
CA THR A 15 9.58 -4.64 4.95
C THR A 15 9.26 -5.89 4.12
N ASP A 16 9.25 -7.04 4.77
CA ASP A 16 8.94 -8.34 4.18
C ASP A 16 7.76 -9.03 4.87
N GLY A 17 7.22 -8.45 5.95
CA GLY A 17 6.17 -9.05 6.78
C GLY A 17 4.92 -9.43 5.98
N ASP A 18 4.42 -8.54 5.11
CA ASP A 18 3.21 -8.85 4.32
C ASP A 18 3.44 -10.01 3.34
N ILE A 19 4.67 -10.15 2.82
CA ILE A 19 5.06 -11.23 1.91
C ILE A 19 5.20 -12.54 2.71
N ARG A 20 5.90 -12.50 3.85
CA ARG A 20 6.15 -13.65 4.72
C ARG A 20 4.88 -14.22 5.34
N GLU A 21 3.99 -13.34 5.80
CA GLU A 21 2.68 -13.71 6.38
C GLU A 21 1.64 -14.08 5.32
N GLY A 22 1.90 -13.76 4.05
CA GLY A 22 0.99 -14.09 2.95
C GLY A 22 -0.28 -13.25 2.92
N LYS A 23 -0.20 -11.99 3.38
CA LYS A 23 -1.38 -11.12 3.46
C LYS A 23 -1.92 -10.83 2.07
N LYS A 24 -3.24 -10.96 1.92
CA LYS A 24 -4.00 -10.61 0.71
C LYS A 24 -4.16 -9.10 0.56
N THR A 25 -3.05 -8.40 0.46
CA THR A 25 -3.01 -6.94 0.34
C THR A 25 -3.45 -6.49 -1.06
N CYS A 26 -3.80 -5.20 -1.20
CA CYS A 26 -4.11 -4.59 -2.50
C CYS A 26 -2.96 -4.78 -3.50
N LEU A 27 -1.69 -4.75 -3.05
CA LEU A 27 -0.53 -5.01 -3.91
C LEU A 27 -0.57 -6.42 -4.50
N LEU A 28 -0.79 -7.43 -3.66
CA LEU A 28 -0.81 -8.82 -4.10
C LEU A 28 -1.97 -9.07 -5.08
N ILE A 29 -3.17 -8.61 -4.72
CA ILE A 29 -4.38 -8.79 -5.54
C ILE A 29 -4.19 -8.11 -6.91
N ASP A 30 -3.75 -6.86 -6.92
CA ASP A 30 -3.53 -6.09 -8.15
C ASP A 30 -2.40 -6.70 -9.00
N ALA A 31 -1.28 -7.10 -8.40
CA ALA A 31 -0.18 -7.74 -9.12
C ALA A 31 -0.62 -9.05 -9.78
N LEU A 32 -1.32 -9.94 -9.06
CA LEU A 32 -1.79 -11.21 -9.61
C LEU A 32 -2.78 -11.04 -10.76
N SER A 33 -3.49 -9.92 -10.83
CA SER A 33 -4.40 -9.60 -11.94
C SER A 33 -3.70 -9.12 -13.22
N LYS A 34 -2.41 -8.74 -13.13
CA LYS A 34 -1.64 -8.10 -14.22
C LYS A 34 -0.43 -8.90 -14.68
N LEU A 35 0.10 -9.77 -13.83
CA LEU A 35 1.22 -10.64 -14.17
C LEU A 35 0.79 -11.71 -15.18
N ASP A 36 1.75 -12.16 -15.99
CA ASP A 36 1.57 -13.36 -16.80
C ASP A 36 1.43 -14.61 -15.90
N PRO A 37 0.89 -15.73 -16.42
CA PRO A 37 0.61 -16.90 -15.60
C PRO A 37 1.83 -17.48 -14.87
N ASN A 38 3.02 -17.43 -15.48
CA ASN A 38 4.25 -17.97 -14.89
C ASN A 38 4.68 -17.13 -13.69
N ASP A 39 4.72 -15.80 -13.87
CA ASP A 39 5.03 -14.87 -12.80
C ASP A 39 3.99 -14.91 -11.68
N ALA A 40 2.70 -14.97 -12.03
CA ALA A 40 1.63 -15.05 -11.05
C ALA A 40 1.75 -16.34 -10.22
N GLN A 41 2.08 -17.46 -10.85
CA GLN A 41 2.34 -18.72 -10.14
C GLN A 41 3.59 -18.62 -9.27
N ARG A 42 4.64 -17.95 -9.75
CA ARG A 42 5.85 -17.71 -8.96
C ARG A 42 5.56 -16.91 -7.69
N VAL A 43 4.80 -15.81 -7.78
CA VAL A 43 4.36 -15.05 -6.61
C VAL A 43 3.55 -15.93 -5.64
N LYS A 44 2.59 -16.70 -6.14
CA LYS A 44 1.76 -17.60 -5.32
C LYS A 44 2.59 -18.64 -4.56
N ASN A 45 3.67 -19.14 -5.15
CA ASN A 45 4.54 -20.13 -4.52
C ASN A 45 5.45 -19.54 -3.42
N LEU A 46 5.73 -18.24 -3.47
CA LEU A 46 6.64 -17.56 -2.54
C LEU A 46 5.91 -16.87 -1.38
N ILE A 47 4.71 -16.33 -1.64
CA ILE A 47 3.87 -15.63 -0.67
C ILE A 47 3.44 -16.57 0.46
N GLY A 48 3.49 -16.09 1.71
CA GLY A 48 3.05 -16.84 2.88
C GLY A 48 4.05 -17.88 3.39
N ASN A 49 5.27 -17.89 2.85
CA ASN A 49 6.32 -18.78 3.34
C ASN A 49 7.05 -18.13 4.54
N PRO A 50 6.90 -18.66 5.78
CA PRO A 50 7.57 -18.12 6.97
C PRO A 50 9.10 -18.24 6.91
N TYR A 51 9.63 -19.10 6.04
CA TYR A 51 11.07 -19.32 5.83
C TYR A 51 11.58 -18.70 4.51
N ILE A 52 10.82 -17.75 3.91
CA ILE A 52 11.25 -17.08 2.69
C ILE A 52 12.60 -16.37 2.89
N THR A 53 13.51 -16.55 1.92
CA THR A 53 14.84 -15.94 1.92
C THR A 53 14.75 -14.46 1.48
N LYS A 54 15.79 -13.68 1.78
CA LYS A 54 15.84 -12.26 1.39
C LYS A 54 15.83 -12.09 -0.14
N GLU A 55 16.47 -13.02 -0.84
CA GLU A 55 16.54 -13.06 -2.31
C GLU A 55 15.15 -13.32 -2.91
N ALA A 56 14.40 -14.27 -2.35
CA ALA A 56 13.04 -14.56 -2.78
C ALA A 56 12.07 -13.42 -2.44
N VAL A 57 12.24 -12.74 -1.30
CA VAL A 57 11.50 -11.51 -1.00
C VAL A 57 11.79 -10.44 -2.05
N LYS A 58 13.06 -10.24 -2.42
CA LYS A 58 13.45 -9.28 -3.45
C LYS A 58 12.85 -9.64 -4.81
N GLU A 59 12.76 -10.92 -5.14
CA GLU A 59 12.08 -11.43 -6.33
C GLU A 59 10.59 -11.04 -6.34
N VAL A 60 9.86 -11.32 -5.26
CA VAL A 60 8.44 -10.95 -5.14
C VAL A 60 8.25 -9.43 -5.28
N LYS A 61 9.10 -8.62 -4.63
CA LYS A 61 9.06 -7.16 -4.78
C LYS A 61 9.33 -6.74 -6.24
N GLY A 62 10.25 -7.41 -6.93
CA GLY A 62 10.50 -7.20 -8.36
C GLY A 62 9.28 -7.48 -9.22
N LEU A 63 8.54 -8.56 -8.95
CA LEU A 63 7.30 -8.91 -9.65
C LEU A 63 6.17 -7.89 -9.37
N PHE A 64 6.08 -7.36 -8.15
CA PHE A 64 5.18 -6.25 -7.83
C PHE A 64 5.51 -4.97 -8.61
N LEU A 65 6.80 -4.68 -8.85
CA LEU A 65 7.23 -3.57 -9.69
C LEU A 65 6.96 -3.84 -11.17
N LYS A 66 7.24 -5.06 -11.68
CA LYS A 66 6.97 -5.49 -13.07
C LYS A 66 5.49 -5.31 -13.42
N SER A 67 4.58 -5.70 -12.53
CA SER A 67 3.13 -5.54 -12.69
C SER A 67 2.62 -4.10 -12.55
N LYS A 68 3.47 -3.15 -12.18
CA LYS A 68 3.10 -1.77 -11.83
C LYS A 68 2.05 -1.68 -10.72
N SER A 69 1.99 -2.68 -9.85
CA SER A 69 1.01 -2.75 -8.76
C SER A 69 1.23 -1.65 -7.73
N VAL A 70 2.50 -1.33 -7.45
CA VAL A 70 2.87 -0.23 -6.54
C VAL A 70 2.29 1.10 -7.02
N GLN A 71 2.43 1.43 -8.31
CA GLN A 71 1.87 2.65 -8.88
C GLN A 71 0.34 2.62 -8.86
N SER A 72 -0.26 1.46 -9.13
CA SER A 72 -1.72 1.28 -9.15
C SER A 72 -2.33 1.51 -7.77
N CYS A 73 -1.74 0.92 -6.73
CA CYS A 73 -2.15 1.14 -5.35
C CYS A 73 -1.94 2.59 -4.90
N LYS A 74 -0.83 3.25 -5.30
CA LYS A 74 -0.60 4.68 -5.03
C LYS A 74 -1.68 5.55 -5.67
N LYS A 75 -2.01 5.31 -6.94
CA LYS A 75 -3.09 6.02 -7.63
C LYS A 75 -4.44 5.83 -6.94
N LEU A 76 -4.74 4.61 -6.50
CA LEU A 76 -5.98 4.32 -5.78
C LEU A 76 -6.04 5.05 -4.43
N ALA A 77 -4.93 5.08 -3.68
CA ALA A 77 -4.84 5.84 -2.44
C ALA A 77 -5.07 7.34 -2.67
N ASN A 78 -4.44 7.93 -3.69
CA ASN A 78 -4.64 9.34 -4.05
C ASN A 78 -6.08 9.63 -4.45
N LYS A 79 -6.73 8.73 -5.21
CA LYS A 79 -8.15 8.87 -5.55
C LYS A 79 -9.02 8.93 -4.30
N TYR A 80 -8.79 8.05 -3.32
CA TYR A 80 -9.55 8.10 -2.06
C TYR A 80 -9.26 9.36 -1.25
N TYR A 81 -8.03 9.87 -1.29
CA TYR A 81 -7.69 11.16 -0.69
C TYR A 81 -8.49 12.31 -1.33
N GLU A 82 -8.49 12.41 -2.66
CA GLU A 82 -9.22 13.46 -3.39
C GLU A 82 -10.73 13.39 -3.11
N MET A 83 -11.29 12.17 -3.05
CA MET A 83 -12.68 11.95 -2.66
C MET A 83 -12.94 12.41 -1.22
N ALA A 84 -12.07 12.06 -0.28
CA ALA A 84 -12.21 12.48 1.12
C ALA A 84 -12.10 14.00 1.28
N GLU A 85 -11.16 14.64 0.57
CA GLU A 85 -10.99 16.10 0.56
C GLU A 85 -12.24 16.80 0.02
N THR A 86 -12.77 16.32 -1.09
CA THR A 86 -14.00 16.85 -1.70
C THR A 86 -15.17 16.75 -0.73
N ASN A 87 -15.38 15.59 -0.11
CA ASN A 87 -16.46 15.39 0.85
C ASN A 87 -16.29 16.25 2.10
N LEU A 88 -15.06 16.37 2.63
CA LEU A 88 -14.79 17.22 3.78
C LEU A 88 -15.10 18.69 3.47
N ASN A 89 -14.71 19.19 2.30
CA ASN A 89 -15.02 20.56 1.86
C ASN A 89 -16.54 20.80 1.76
N ASN A 90 -17.30 19.81 1.28
CA ASN A 90 -18.76 19.89 1.22
C ASN A 90 -19.42 19.90 2.60
N LEU A 91 -18.78 19.31 3.61
CA LEU A 91 -19.26 19.32 5.00
C LEU A 91 -18.96 20.63 5.74
N LYS A 92 -18.08 21.49 5.22
CA LYS A 92 -17.66 22.75 5.86
C LYS A 92 -18.82 23.63 6.37
N PRO A 93 -19.98 23.76 5.66
CA PRO A 93 -21.12 24.53 6.17
C PRO A 93 -21.90 23.86 7.31
N HIS A 94 -21.66 22.57 7.58
CA HIS A 94 -22.44 21.72 8.48
C HIS A 94 -21.69 21.27 9.73
N VAL A 95 -20.41 21.64 9.86
CA VAL A 95 -19.53 21.28 10.98
C VAL A 95 -18.93 22.53 11.60
N ASN A 96 -18.49 22.45 12.86
CA ASN A 96 -17.76 23.57 13.46
C ASN A 96 -16.31 23.62 12.94
N GLN A 97 -15.67 24.79 13.10
CA GLN A 97 -14.31 25.03 12.61
C GLN A 97 -13.29 24.03 13.17
N SER A 98 -13.39 23.68 14.47
CA SER A 98 -12.46 22.74 15.10
C SER A 98 -12.56 21.32 14.52
N GLU A 99 -13.78 20.85 14.22
CA GLU A 99 -14.01 19.54 13.59
C GLU A 99 -13.43 19.50 12.18
N PHE A 100 -13.71 20.55 11.39
CA PHE A 100 -13.19 20.66 10.03
C PHE A 100 -11.66 20.62 10.00
N GLU A 101 -11.00 21.44 10.84
CA GLU A 101 -9.54 21.51 10.92
C GLU A 101 -8.93 20.20 11.42
N PHE A 102 -9.57 19.52 12.38
CA PHE A 102 -9.12 18.20 12.84
C PHE A 102 -9.09 17.19 11.69
N PHE A 103 -10.20 17.04 10.96
CA PHE A 103 -10.26 16.08 9.85
C PHE A 103 -9.37 16.49 8.68
N LYS A 104 -9.21 17.79 8.42
CA LYS A 104 -8.28 18.29 7.40
C LYS A 104 -6.83 17.95 7.76
N SER A 105 -6.46 18.14 9.02
CA SER A 105 -5.14 17.77 9.55
C SER A 105 -4.90 16.26 9.45
N LEU A 106 -5.87 15.44 9.87
CA LEU A 106 -5.80 13.98 9.76
C LEU A 106 -5.63 13.52 8.31
N LEU A 107 -6.40 14.08 7.38
CA LEU A 107 -6.32 13.76 5.96
C LEU A 107 -4.93 14.08 5.38
N ASN A 108 -4.41 15.27 5.70
CA ASN A 108 -3.06 15.69 5.31
C ASN A 108 -1.97 14.80 5.90
N PHE A 109 -2.12 14.41 7.17
CA PHE A 109 -1.19 13.51 7.85
C PHE A 109 -1.12 12.15 7.16
N VAL A 110 -2.27 11.56 6.81
CA VAL A 110 -2.33 10.26 6.13
C VAL A 110 -1.65 10.30 4.75
N LEU A 111 -1.79 11.40 4.00
CA LEU A 111 -1.15 11.52 2.68
C LEU A 111 0.36 11.73 2.77
N LYS A 112 0.81 12.60 3.67
CA LYS A 112 2.23 13.00 3.80
C LYS A 112 3.08 11.99 4.55
N ARG A 113 2.48 10.95 5.11
CA ARG A 113 3.21 9.96 5.89
C ARG A 113 4.22 9.26 4.99
N GLU A 114 5.49 9.60 5.18
CA GLU A 114 6.58 8.84 4.59
C GLU A 114 6.64 7.47 5.28
N TYR A 115 6.75 6.43 4.46
CA TYR A 115 6.80 5.05 4.89
C TYR A 115 8.17 4.51 4.64
#